data_AF-A0A427AC76-F1
#
_entry.id   AF-A0A427AC76-F1
#
_cell.length_a   1.000
_cell.length_b   1.000
_cell.length_c   1.000
_cell.angle_alpha   90.00
_cell.angle_beta   90.00
_cell.angle_gamma   90.00
#
_symmetry.space_group_name_H-M   'P 1'
#
loop_
_entity.id
_entity.type
_entity.pdbx_description
1 polymer ?
#
loop_
_entity_poly.entity_id
_entity_poly.type
_entity_poly.pdbx_seq_one_letter_code
_entity_poly.pdbx_strand_id
1 'polypeptide(L)'
;MGRIYPCPVPNSERAVANPMAAEPPHRGGAGLVVANNDTIRSFLVSTAKDVRHLPEELRDLASALSSHSTVPYRSLRSIWSALPPADRPALRCLFAGAGFVFSSPKPREKLKERLKKLAESAERREYQELVKDIAPKREAAEPFSSYKDQIGFGIDLYFVPL
;
A
#
# COMPACT_ATOMS: atom_id res chain seq x y z
N MET A 1 12.40 55.57 48.32
CA MET A 1 10.97 55.49 47.93
C MET A 1 10.89 55.28 46.41
N GLY A 2 11.16 54.07 45.95
CA GLY A 2 11.19 53.74 44.51
C GLY A 2 9.84 53.23 44.03
N ARG A 3 9.27 53.84 43.00
CA ARG A 3 8.03 53.38 42.34
C ARG A 3 8.33 52.11 41.55
N ILE A 4 7.76 50.98 41.97
CA ILE A 4 7.71 49.76 41.17
C ILE A 4 6.59 49.95 40.16
N TYR A 5 6.92 50.08 38.88
CA TYR A 5 5.94 49.96 37.81
C TYR A 5 5.76 48.46 37.49
N PRO A 6 4.55 47.88 37.58
CA PRO A 6 4.32 46.53 37.10
C PRO A 6 4.37 46.52 35.57
N CYS A 7 5.11 45.57 35.01
CA CYS A 7 5.14 45.30 33.57
C CYS A 7 3.74 44.95 33.05
N PRO A 8 3.38 45.36 31.82
CA PRO A 8 2.10 45.00 31.22
C PRO A 8 2.09 43.50 30.86
N VAL A 9 1.02 42.82 31.26
CA VAL A 9 0.75 41.41 30.96
C VAL A 9 0.46 41.28 29.46
N PRO A 10 1.15 40.40 28.71
CA PRO A 10 0.77 40.13 27.32
C PRO A 10 -0.55 39.36 27.28
N ASN A 11 -1.50 39.89 26.52
CA ASN A 11 -2.80 39.29 26.27
C ASN A 11 -2.65 37.84 25.77
N SER A 12 -3.21 36.90 26.52
CA SER A 12 -3.45 35.52 26.09
C SER A 12 -4.57 35.53 25.05
N GLU A 13 -4.25 35.89 23.80
CA GLU A 13 -5.14 35.63 22.68
C GLU A 13 -5.34 34.12 22.55
N ARG A 14 -6.59 33.73 22.74
CA ARG A 14 -7.17 32.41 22.53
C ARG A 14 -6.89 31.94 21.10
N ALA A 15 -5.77 31.25 20.91
CA ALA A 15 -5.65 30.31 19.82
C ALA A 15 -6.58 29.12 20.15
N VAL A 16 -7.81 29.17 19.63
CA VAL A 16 -8.71 28.02 19.62
C VAL A 16 -8.06 26.98 18.71
N ALA A 17 -7.22 26.14 19.30
CA ALA A 17 -6.68 24.97 18.63
C ALA A 17 -7.86 24.06 18.27
N ASN A 18 -8.14 23.96 16.97
CA ASN A 18 -9.07 22.99 16.40
C ASN A 18 -8.68 21.58 16.85
N PRO A 19 -9.50 20.86 17.64
CA PRO A 19 -9.21 19.49 18.04
C PRO A 19 -9.81 18.52 17.01
N MET A 20 -9.40 18.62 15.74
CA MET A 20 -9.93 17.74 14.68
C MET A 20 -8.88 17.41 13.61
N ALA A 21 -7.65 17.18 14.06
CA ALA A 21 -6.63 16.50 13.26
C ALA A 21 -5.70 15.70 14.18
N ALA A 22 -6.29 15.00 15.16
CA ALA A 22 -5.63 13.83 15.72
C ALA A 22 -5.78 12.71 14.69
N GLU A 23 -4.99 12.81 13.62
CA GLU A 23 -4.63 11.64 12.82
C GLU A 23 -4.18 10.58 13.85
N PRO A 24 -4.83 9.40 13.91
CA PRO A 24 -4.35 8.34 14.78
C PRO A 24 -2.88 8.10 14.41
N PRO A 25 -1.99 7.85 15.38
CA PRO A 25 -0.61 7.52 15.05
C PRO A 25 -0.67 6.39 14.04
N HIS A 26 -0.30 6.70 12.80
CA HIS A 26 -0.17 5.72 11.75
C HIS A 26 1.04 4.89 12.20
N ARG A 27 0.80 3.93 13.11
CA ARG A 27 1.73 2.88 13.46
C ARG A 27 1.93 2.14 12.15
N GLY A 28 2.91 2.60 11.38
CA GLY A 28 3.53 1.83 10.33
C GLY A 28 4.12 0.58 10.96
N GLY A 29 3.28 -0.41 11.20
CA GLY A 29 3.72 -1.77 11.42
C GLY A 29 4.27 -2.24 10.08
N ALA A 30 5.55 -1.98 9.83
CA ALA A 30 6.25 -2.48 8.65
C ALA A 30 6.38 -4.02 8.77
N GLY A 31 5.30 -4.74 8.47
CA GLY A 31 5.26 -6.18 8.62
C GLY A 31 3.90 -6.78 8.31
N LEU A 32 3.92 -8.09 8.09
CA LEU A 32 2.72 -8.89 7.88
C LEU A 32 1.84 -8.86 9.15
N VAL A 33 0.55 -8.58 8.98
CA VAL A 33 -0.45 -8.63 10.04
C VAL A 33 -1.45 -9.74 9.73
N VAL A 34 -1.81 -10.51 10.76
CA VAL A 34 -2.70 -11.66 10.65
C VAL A 34 -3.94 -11.41 11.52
N ALA A 35 -5.12 -11.78 11.02
CA ALA A 35 -6.34 -11.78 11.79
C ALA A 35 -6.27 -12.82 12.92
N ASN A 36 -6.76 -12.47 14.10
CA ASN A 36 -6.66 -13.32 15.27
C ASN A 36 -7.75 -14.40 15.27
N ASN A 37 -7.48 -15.51 14.58
CA ASN A 37 -8.33 -16.69 14.55
C ASN A 37 -8.32 -17.42 15.91
N ASP A 38 -9.29 -18.31 16.15
CA ASP A 38 -9.43 -19.10 17.37
C ASP A 38 -8.16 -19.91 17.69
N THR A 39 -7.50 -20.49 16.68
CA THR A 39 -6.25 -21.25 16.85
C THR A 39 -5.09 -20.38 17.34
N ILE A 40 -5.01 -19.15 16.85
CA ILE A 40 -3.99 -18.18 17.26
C ILE A 40 -4.31 -17.67 18.66
N ARG A 41 -5.58 -17.38 18.97
CA ARG A 41 -6.04 -16.98 20.31
C ARG A 41 -5.75 -18.06 21.34
N SER A 42 -6.10 -19.31 21.07
CA SER A 42 -5.86 -20.43 21.99
C SER A 42 -4.37 -20.62 22.24
N PHE A 43 -3.55 -20.52 21.19
CA PHE A 43 -2.09 -20.57 21.31
C PHE A 43 -1.57 -19.43 22.20
N LEU A 44 -1.96 -18.19 21.94
CA LEU A 44 -1.51 -17.02 22.72
C LEU A 44 -1.92 -17.13 24.20
N VAL A 45 -3.16 -17.52 24.49
CA VAL A 45 -3.66 -17.73 25.86
C VAL A 45 -2.91 -18.86 26.56
N SER A 46 -2.59 -19.95 25.85
CA SER A 46 -1.78 -21.04 26.41
C SER A 46 -0.37 -20.55 26.73
N THR A 47 0.29 -19.87 25.79
CA THR A 47 1.66 -19.35 25.98
C THR A 47 1.76 -18.29 27.06
N ALA A 48 0.71 -17.48 27.27
CA ALA A 48 0.67 -16.49 28.34
C ALA A 48 0.72 -17.13 29.74
N LYS A 49 0.22 -18.37 29.88
CA LYS A 49 0.25 -19.15 31.12
C LYS A 49 1.53 -19.97 31.29
N ASP A 50 2.38 -20.02 30.28
CA ASP A 50 3.49 -20.97 30.18
C ASP A 50 4.77 -20.42 30.82
N VAL A 51 4.79 -20.42 32.16
CA VAL A 51 5.86 -19.83 32.99
C VAL A 51 7.21 -20.56 32.82
N ARG A 52 7.20 -21.83 32.39
CA ARG A 52 8.39 -22.70 32.40
C ARG A 52 9.37 -22.43 31.26
N HIS A 53 8.85 -22.07 30.10
CA HIS A 53 9.62 -22.06 28.85
C HIS A 53 9.73 -20.68 28.21
N LEU A 54 8.96 -19.70 28.68
CA LEU A 54 8.84 -18.41 28.03
C LEU A 54 9.22 -17.26 28.99
N PRO A 55 10.08 -16.30 28.58
CA PRO A 55 10.38 -15.13 29.38
C PRO A 55 9.13 -14.28 29.61
N GLU A 56 9.11 -13.55 30.73
CA GLU A 56 7.97 -12.73 31.18
C GLU A 56 7.51 -11.73 30.12
N GLU A 57 8.43 -11.01 29.48
CA GLU A 57 8.15 -10.07 28.40
C GLU A 57 7.31 -10.69 27.26
N LEU A 58 7.60 -11.93 26.87
CA LEU A 58 6.87 -12.62 25.80
C LEU A 58 5.53 -13.18 26.29
N ARG A 59 5.40 -13.51 27.58
CA ARG A 59 4.12 -13.91 28.19
C ARG A 59 3.16 -12.73 28.28
N ASP A 60 3.66 -11.58 28.70
CA ASP A 60 2.89 -10.34 28.75
C ASP A 60 2.46 -9.89 27.36
N LEU A 61 3.39 -9.99 26.39
CA LEU A 61 3.09 -9.73 24.99
C LEU A 61 2.01 -10.69 24.47
N ALA A 62 2.10 -11.98 24.77
CA ALA A 62 1.10 -12.96 24.36
C ALA A 62 -0.28 -12.67 24.99
N SER A 63 -0.30 -12.30 26.27
CA SER A 63 -1.50 -11.89 27.00
C SER A 63 -2.16 -10.66 26.34
N ALA A 64 -1.37 -9.62 26.05
CA ALA A 64 -1.85 -8.42 25.36
C ALA A 64 -2.43 -8.74 23.98
N LEU A 65 -1.70 -9.51 23.16
CA LEU A 65 -2.13 -9.89 21.81
C LEU A 65 -3.38 -10.78 21.79
N SER A 66 -3.62 -11.58 22.84
CA SER A 66 -4.77 -12.49 22.89
C SER A 66 -6.12 -11.76 22.79
N SER A 67 -6.18 -10.50 23.26
CA SER A 67 -7.37 -9.66 23.26
C SER A 67 -7.58 -8.88 21.96
N HIS A 68 -6.57 -8.81 21.09
CA HIS A 68 -6.62 -8.02 19.86
C HIS A 68 -7.30 -8.79 18.73
N SER A 69 -8.01 -8.09 17.83
CA SER A 69 -8.58 -8.69 16.61
C SER A 69 -7.54 -8.99 15.54
N THR A 70 -6.39 -8.32 15.59
CA THR A 70 -5.29 -8.47 14.64
C THR A 70 -3.95 -8.54 15.37
N VAL A 71 -3.04 -9.37 14.84
CA VAL A 71 -1.78 -9.69 15.47
C VAL A 71 -0.62 -9.48 14.49
N PRO A 72 0.44 -8.73 14.85
CA PRO A 72 1.64 -8.63 14.05
C PRO A 72 2.35 -9.99 13.95
N TYR A 73 2.64 -10.44 12.73
CA TYR A 73 3.32 -11.73 12.50
C TYR A 73 4.70 -11.79 13.18
N ARG A 74 5.41 -10.66 13.28
CA ARG A 74 6.73 -10.63 13.93
C ARG A 74 6.65 -11.02 15.41
N SER A 75 5.66 -10.48 16.12
CA SER A 75 5.42 -10.79 17.53
C SER A 75 4.97 -12.23 17.73
N LEU A 76 4.09 -12.71 16.85
CA LEU A 76 3.66 -14.11 16.87
C LEU A 76 4.84 -15.06 16.61
N ARG A 77 5.70 -14.71 15.66
CA ARG A 77 6.92 -15.46 15.33
C ARG A 77 7.91 -15.48 16.48
N SER A 78 8.12 -14.36 17.17
CA SER A 78 9.04 -14.32 18.33
C SER A 78 8.56 -15.24 19.45
N ILE A 79 7.26 -15.20 19.78
CA ILE A 79 6.65 -16.11 20.76
C ILE A 79 6.82 -17.56 20.31
N TRP A 80 6.44 -17.89 19.07
CA TRP A 80 6.55 -19.26 18.54
C TRP A 80 7.98 -19.79 18.50
N SER A 81 8.96 -18.96 18.15
CA SER A 81 10.37 -19.36 18.10
C SER A 81 11.01 -19.54 19.49
N ALA A 82 10.46 -18.88 20.51
CA ALA A 82 10.97 -18.99 21.87
C ALA A 82 10.56 -20.31 22.55
N LEU A 83 9.50 -20.98 22.07
CA LEU A 83 9.11 -22.29 22.57
C LEU A 83 10.13 -23.38 22.17
N PRO A 84 10.32 -24.43 22.98
CA PRO A 84 11.04 -25.63 22.58
C PRO A 84 10.42 -26.29 21.35
N PRO A 85 11.20 -26.94 20.47
CA PRO A 85 10.67 -27.54 19.25
C PRO A 85 9.64 -28.66 19.49
N ALA A 86 9.66 -29.30 20.66
CA ALA A 86 8.70 -30.33 21.06
C ALA A 86 7.29 -29.76 21.31
N ASP A 87 7.20 -28.54 21.83
CA ASP A 87 5.94 -27.90 22.25
C ASP A 87 5.39 -26.93 21.19
N ARG A 88 6.10 -26.76 20.07
CA ARG A 88 5.68 -25.85 19.01
C ARG A 88 4.49 -26.43 18.24
N PRO A 89 3.36 -25.71 18.14
CA PRO A 89 2.30 -26.12 17.25
C PRO A 89 2.76 -26.03 15.78
N ALA A 90 2.30 -26.97 14.96
CA ALA A 90 2.56 -26.94 13.52
C ALA A 90 2.03 -25.64 12.90
N LEU A 91 2.89 -24.90 12.18
CA LEU A 91 2.52 -23.60 11.61
C LEU A 91 1.30 -23.67 10.70
N ARG A 92 1.15 -24.77 9.94
CA ARG A 92 -0.02 -25.01 9.08
C ARG A 92 -1.32 -25.06 9.87
N CYS A 93 -1.29 -25.64 11.07
CA CYS A 93 -2.45 -25.72 11.96
C CYS A 93 -2.67 -24.38 12.67
N LEU A 94 -1.60 -23.70 13.09
CA LEU A 94 -1.69 -22.40 13.75
C LEU A 94 -2.36 -21.35 12.84
N PHE A 95 -1.99 -21.33 11.56
CA PHE A 95 -2.52 -20.40 10.56
C PHE A 95 -3.69 -20.96 9.74
N ALA A 96 -4.24 -22.13 10.12
CA ALA A 96 -5.39 -22.70 9.42
C ALA A 96 -6.58 -21.73 9.50
N GLY A 97 -7.08 -21.29 8.34
CA GLY A 97 -8.18 -20.31 8.26
C GLY A 97 -7.82 -18.90 8.72
N ALA A 98 -6.54 -18.58 8.94
CA ALA A 98 -6.12 -17.23 9.31
C ALA A 98 -6.17 -16.28 8.10
N GLY A 99 -6.86 -15.15 8.24
CA GLY A 99 -6.87 -14.09 7.23
C GLY A 99 -5.64 -13.20 7.35
N PHE A 100 -5.03 -12.82 6.23
CA PHE A 100 -3.95 -11.82 6.22
C PHE A 100 -4.52 -10.44 5.97
N VAL A 101 -4.16 -9.48 6.81
CA VAL A 101 -4.60 -8.09 6.67
C VAL A 101 -3.56 -7.36 5.85
N PHE A 102 -3.86 -7.17 4.57
CA PHE A 102 -3.03 -6.36 3.67
C PHE A 102 -3.58 -4.94 3.65
N SER A 103 -2.75 -3.97 4.00
CA SER A 103 -3.03 -2.58 3.65
C SER A 103 -2.86 -2.43 2.14
N SER A 104 -3.88 -1.89 1.48
CA SER A 104 -3.76 -1.56 0.07
C SER A 104 -2.57 -0.61 -0.10
N PRO A 105 -1.59 -0.93 -0.97
CA PRO A 105 -0.50 -0.02 -1.26
C PRO A 105 -1.06 1.33 -1.68
N LYS A 106 -0.33 2.42 -1.39
CA LYS A 106 -0.72 3.76 -1.86
C LYS A 106 -0.99 3.70 -3.38
N PRO A 107 -2.15 4.18 -3.86
CA PRO A 107 -2.49 4.11 -5.28
C PRO A 107 -1.40 4.77 -6.12
N ARG A 108 -0.87 4.04 -7.11
CA ARG A 108 0.19 4.55 -7.98
C ARG A 108 -0.41 5.58 -8.94
N GLU A 109 0.06 6.82 -8.91
CA GLU A 109 -0.40 7.89 -9.80
C GLU A 109 -0.30 7.50 -11.29
N LYS A 110 0.79 6.81 -11.68
CA LYS A 110 0.97 6.29 -13.05
C LYS A 110 -0.13 5.32 -13.52
N LEU A 111 -0.84 4.66 -12.60
CA LEU A 111 -1.95 3.78 -12.96
C LEU A 111 -3.20 4.59 -13.31
N LYS A 112 -3.45 5.71 -12.60
CA LYS A 112 -4.60 6.59 -12.85
C LYS A 112 -4.53 7.22 -14.24
N GLU A 113 -3.35 7.70 -14.64
CA GLU A 113 -3.13 8.26 -15.97
C GLU A 113 -3.37 7.24 -17.08
N ARG A 114 -2.93 5.98 -16.88
CA ARG A 114 -3.17 4.89 -17.82
C ARG A 114 -4.65 4.53 -17.93
N LEU A 115 -5.37 4.51 -16.81
CA LEU A 115 -6.82 4.27 -16.79
C LEU A 115 -7.58 5.40 -17.48
N LYS A 116 -7.18 6.66 -17.26
CA LYS A 116 -7.76 7.82 -17.96
C LYS A 116 -7.55 7.72 -19.47
N LYS A 117 -6.33 7.40 -19.92
CA LYS A 117 -6.03 7.21 -21.35
C LYS A 117 -6.85 6.08 -21.97
N LEU A 118 -7.08 4.99 -21.23
CA LEU A 118 -7.94 3.90 -21.68
C LEU A 118 -9.39 4.35 -21.83
N ALA A 119 -9.92 5.10 -20.85
CA ALA A 119 -11.28 5.65 -20.91
C ALA A 119 -11.46 6.61 -22.10
N GLU A 120 -10.52 7.54 -22.31
CA GLU A 120 -10.53 8.45 -23.46
C GLU A 120 -10.48 7.69 -24.79
N SER A 121 -9.74 6.58 -24.86
CA SER A 121 -9.68 5.76 -26.07
C SER A 121 -10.97 4.98 -26.32
N ALA A 122 -11.70 4.59 -25.27
CA ALA A 122 -13.00 3.93 -25.38
C ALA A 122 -14.08 4.93 -25.83
N GLU A 123 -14.12 6.11 -25.23
CA GLU A 123 -15.04 7.19 -25.61
C GLU A 123 -14.86 7.61 -27.08
N ARG A 124 -13.60 7.72 -27.54
CA ARG A 124 -13.32 8.00 -28.96
C ARG A 124 -13.82 6.91 -29.90
N ARG A 125 -13.77 5.64 -29.49
CA ARG A 125 -14.27 4.52 -30.31
C ARG A 125 -15.80 4.53 -30.38
N GLU A 126 -16.47 4.75 -29.26
CA GLU A 126 -17.93 4.88 -29.21
C GLU A 126 -18.42 6.06 -30.05
N TYR A 127 -17.75 7.21 -29.98
CA TYR A 127 -18.04 8.35 -30.85
C TYR A 127 -17.85 8.01 -32.34
N GLN A 128 -16.80 7.28 -32.69
CA GLN A 128 -16.58 6.83 -34.07
C GLN A 128 -17.67 5.89 -34.58
N GLU A 129 -18.21 5.03 -33.71
CA GLU A 129 -19.34 4.16 -34.05
C GLU A 129 -20.63 4.98 -34.28
N LEU A 130 -20.91 5.96 -33.43
CA LEU A 130 -22.08 6.84 -33.56
C LEU A 130 -22.06 7.67 -34.85
N VAL A 131 -20.89 8.13 -35.26
CA VAL A 131 -20.73 9.03 -36.42
C VAL A 131 -20.49 8.25 -37.72
N LYS A 132 -20.35 6.93 -37.65
CA LYS A 132 -20.02 6.05 -38.79
C LYS A 132 -20.96 6.20 -39.98
N ASP A 133 -22.26 6.41 -39.74
CA ASP A 133 -23.28 6.47 -40.79
C ASP A 133 -23.46 7.89 -41.38
N ILE A 134 -22.91 8.90 -40.71
CA ILE A 134 -23.04 10.31 -41.09
C ILE A 134 -21.72 10.84 -41.67
N ALA A 135 -20.58 10.38 -41.15
CA ALA A 135 -19.28 10.79 -41.65
C ALA A 135 -19.05 10.25 -43.06
N PRO A 136 -18.48 11.09 -43.96
CA PRO A 136 -18.04 10.60 -45.26
C PRO A 136 -17.06 9.45 -45.06
N LYS A 137 -17.29 8.32 -45.76
CA LYS A 137 -16.40 7.16 -45.71
C LYS A 137 -14.98 7.65 -45.98
N ARG A 138 -14.13 7.59 -44.96
CA ARG A 138 -12.69 7.66 -45.20
C ARG A 138 -12.37 6.40 -45.98
N GLU A 139 -12.22 6.53 -47.29
CA GLU A 139 -11.51 5.54 -48.08
C GLU A 139 -10.23 5.26 -47.28
N ALA A 140 -10.07 4.00 -46.87
CA ALA A 140 -8.85 3.57 -46.22
C ALA A 140 -7.72 4.18 -47.06
N ALA A 141 -6.88 5.00 -46.44
CA ALA A 141 -5.68 5.46 -47.10
C ALA A 141 -4.96 4.17 -47.48
N GLU A 142 -5.18 3.73 -48.72
CA GLU A 142 -4.39 2.70 -49.34
C GLU A 142 -2.96 3.13 -49.03
N PRO A 143 -2.11 2.25 -48.48
CA PRO A 143 -0.70 2.54 -48.39
C PRO A 143 -0.19 2.54 -49.82
N PHE A 144 -0.59 3.55 -50.61
CA PHE A 144 0.16 4.01 -51.75
C PHE A 144 1.51 4.32 -51.15
N SER A 145 2.45 3.42 -51.40
CA SER A 145 3.86 3.76 -51.42
C SER A 145 3.90 5.06 -52.21
N SER A 146 4.14 6.16 -51.49
CA SER A 146 4.22 7.46 -52.12
C SER A 146 5.27 7.33 -53.21
N TYR A 147 5.08 7.96 -54.36
CA TYR A 147 6.07 7.96 -55.45
C TYR A 147 7.49 8.27 -54.93
N LYS A 148 7.62 9.03 -53.83
CA LYS A 148 8.87 9.26 -53.09
C LYS A 148 9.56 8.01 -52.52
N ASP A 149 8.83 6.99 -52.12
CA ASP A 149 9.38 5.71 -51.65
C ASP A 149 9.72 4.75 -52.81
N GLN A 150 9.15 4.99 -54.01
CA GLN A 150 9.45 4.21 -55.22
C GLN A 150 10.67 4.73 -55.99
N ILE A 151 11.05 6.01 -55.84
CA ILE A 151 12.35 6.50 -56.33
C ILE A 151 13.40 6.10 -55.30
N GLY A 152 13.98 4.93 -55.45
CA GLY A 152 15.04 4.42 -54.59
C GLY A 152 16.24 5.37 -54.53
N PHE A 153 16.19 6.36 -53.63
CA PHE A 153 17.38 7.01 -53.09
C PHE A 153 17.94 6.13 -51.97
N GLY A 154 18.24 4.88 -52.31
CA GLY A 154 19.30 4.12 -51.66
C GLY A 154 20.62 4.59 -52.25
N ILE A 155 21.09 5.76 -51.82
CA ILE A 155 22.46 6.20 -52.12
C ILE A 155 23.31 5.89 -50.89
N ASP A 156 23.77 4.65 -50.83
CA ASP A 156 25.01 4.30 -50.14
C ASP A 156 26.19 4.76 -51.03
N LEU A 157 26.57 6.03 -50.92
CA LEU A 157 27.90 6.47 -51.37
C LEU A 157 28.82 6.43 -50.16
N TYR A 158 29.52 5.30 -50.00
CA TYR A 158 30.76 5.25 -49.23
C TYR A 158 31.73 6.28 -49.81
N PHE A 159 31.92 7.41 -49.12
CA PHE A 159 33.05 8.30 -49.36
C PHE A 159 34.27 7.71 -48.65
N VAL A 160 35.17 7.10 -49.43
CA VAL A 160 36.48 6.62 -48.98
C VAL A 160 37.40 7.83 -48.76
N PRO A 161 38.13 7.94 -47.63
CA PRO A 161 39.10 9.00 -47.44
C PRO A 161 40.42 8.64 -48.13
N LEU A 162 40.97 9.58 -48.90
CA LEU A 162 42.37 9.62 -49.33
C LEU A 162 42.83 11.08 -49.36
#